data_AF-A6R6T1-F1
#
_entry.id   AF-A6R6T1-F1
#
_cell.length_a   1.000
_cell.length_b   1.000
_cell.length_c   1.000
_cell.angle_alpha   90.00
_cell.angle_beta   90.00
_cell.angle_gamma   90.00
#
_symmetry.space_group_name_H-M   'P 1'
#
loop_
_entity.id
_entity.type
_entity.pdbx_description
1 polymer ?
#
loop_
_entity_poly.entity_id
_entity_poly.type
_entity_poly.pdbx_seq_one_letter_code
_entity_poly.pdbx_strand_id
1 'polypeptide(L)'
;MYSLADRLLIHGLKSLSKMNVKKELSQRLDGDAFRKAVIETYNTTPEHERGLRDLIVEMTIDHLSDLRQENNSAPAALQDNLFKEVPGYAYDLLKTMINKNVKRNQVGWY
;
A
#
# COMPACT_ATOMS: atom_id res chain seq x y z
N MET A 1 -14.91 -0.88 6.69
CA MET A 1 -15.84 0.09 6.05
C MET A 1 -15.70 0.10 4.53
N TYR A 2 -14.49 0.12 3.98
CA TYR A 2 -14.28 0.09 2.52
C TYR A 2 -14.92 -1.13 1.82
N SER A 3 -14.58 -2.35 2.23
CA SER A 3 -15.13 -3.59 1.65
C SER A 3 -16.64 -3.72 1.84
N LEU A 4 -17.16 -3.23 2.97
CA LEU A 4 -18.61 -3.15 3.22
C LEU A 4 -19.30 -2.16 2.27
N ALA A 5 -18.70 -0.99 2.05
CA ALA A 5 -19.23 0.00 1.12
C ALA A 5 -19.27 -0.52 -0.31
N ASP A 6 -18.28 -1.33 -0.71
CA ASP A 6 -18.26 -1.97 -2.02
C ASP A 6 -19.38 -3.00 -2.16
N ARG A 7 -19.53 -3.89 -1.18
CA ARG A 7 -20.62 -4.88 -1.14
C ARG A 7 -22.01 -4.26 -1.19
N LEU A 8 -22.19 -3.10 -0.57
CA LEU A 8 -23.45 -2.36 -0.55
C LEU A 8 -23.59 -1.39 -1.73
N LEU A 9 -22.63 -1.34 -2.66
CA LEU A 9 -22.59 -0.45 -3.82
C LEU A 9 -22.70 1.04 -3.46
N ILE A 10 -22.26 1.42 -2.26
CA ILE A 10 -22.25 2.81 -1.78
C ILE A 10 -20.95 3.47 -2.24
N HIS A 11 -20.92 3.89 -3.51
CA HIS A 11 -19.72 4.45 -4.14
C HIS A 11 -19.12 5.63 -3.37
N GLY A 12 -19.95 6.53 -2.82
CA GLY A 12 -19.48 7.67 -2.02
C GLY A 12 -18.73 7.24 -0.77
N LEU A 13 -19.21 6.22 -0.07
CA LEU A 13 -18.58 5.69 1.15
C LEU A 13 -17.30 4.91 0.82
N LYS A 14 -17.27 4.18 -0.30
CA LYS A 14 -16.06 3.51 -0.81
C LYS A 14 -14.95 4.52 -1.08
N SER A 15 -15.27 5.60 -1.81
CA SER A 15 -14.33 6.68 -2.14
C SER A 15 -13.85 7.42 -0.89
N LEU A 16 -14.76 7.77 0.03
CA LEU A 16 -14.42 8.43 1.28
C LEU A 16 -13.50 7.56 2.15
N SER A 17 -13.80 6.26 2.25
CA SER A 17 -12.96 5.32 2.99
C SER A 17 -11.55 5.25 2.42
N LYS A 18 -11.41 5.18 1.08
CA LYS A 18 -10.10 5.20 0.41
C LYS A 18 -9.34 6.50 0.69
N MET A 19 -10.02 7.63 0.63
CA MET A 19 -9.40 8.95 0.90
C MET A 19 -8.91 9.06 2.34
N ASN A 20 -9.68 8.56 3.32
CA ASN A 20 -9.27 8.55 4.71
C ASN A 20 -8.04 7.66 4.93
N VAL A 21 -8.01 6.45 4.35
CA VAL A 21 -6.82 5.57 4.40
C VAL A 21 -5.59 6.27 3.82
N LYS A 22 -5.73 6.93 2.66
CA LYS A 22 -4.64 7.68 2.04
C LYS A 22 -4.11 8.77 2.97
N LYS A 23 -5.02 9.56 3.58
CA LYS A 23 -4.67 10.66 4.47
C LYS A 23 -3.92 10.14 5.72
N GLU A 24 -4.46 9.12 6.38
CA GLU A 24 -3.84 8.55 7.58
C GLU A 24 -2.46 7.96 7.27
N LEU A 25 -2.32 7.19 6.19
CA LEU A 25 -1.02 6.61 5.79
C LEU A 25 0.01 7.67 5.41
N SER A 26 -0.43 8.83 4.90
CA SER A 26 0.48 9.95 4.58
C SER A 26 0.94 10.71 5.83
N GLN A 27 0.13 10.71 6.89
CA GLN A 27 0.41 11.43 8.13
C GLN A 27 1.16 10.55 9.15
N ARG A 28 0.96 9.23 9.07
CA ARG A 28 1.48 8.25 10.02
C ARG A 28 2.09 7.07 9.27
N LEU A 29 3.38 7.22 8.98
CA LEU A 29 4.25 6.14 8.50
C LEU A 29 4.92 5.41 9.68
N ASP A 30 4.24 5.36 10.84
CA ASP A 30 4.70 4.59 11.99
C ASP A 30 4.67 3.10 11.67
N GLY A 31 5.74 2.39 12.08
CA GLY A 31 5.97 1.03 11.59
C GLY A 31 4.89 0.01 11.93
N ASP A 32 4.22 0.18 13.07
CA ASP A 32 3.14 -0.72 13.48
C ASP A 32 1.81 -0.43 12.75
N ALA A 33 1.46 0.84 12.54
CA ALA A 33 0.20 1.16 11.87
C ALA A 33 0.27 0.86 10.37
N PHE A 34 1.40 1.14 9.73
CA PHE A 34 1.63 0.80 8.33
C PHE A 34 1.53 -0.72 8.10
N ARG A 35 2.25 -1.52 8.91
CA ARG A 35 2.18 -2.99 8.83
C ARG A 35 0.75 -3.50 9.03
N LYS A 36 0.04 -3.01 10.03
CA LYS A 36 -1.37 -3.38 10.29
C LYS A 36 -2.27 -3.02 9.11
N ALA A 37 -2.09 -1.86 8.50
CA ALA A 37 -2.87 -1.45 7.34
C ALA A 37 -2.64 -2.34 6.12
N VAL A 38 -1.39 -2.77 5.88
CA VAL A 38 -1.04 -3.74 4.83
C VAL A 38 -1.74 -5.07 5.08
N ILE A 39 -1.57 -5.66 6.27
CA ILE A 39 -2.17 -6.95 6.63
C ILE A 39 -3.70 -6.89 6.49
N GLU A 40 -4.33 -5.88 7.09
CA GLU A 40 -5.79 -5.73 7.08
C GLU A 40 -6.33 -5.55 5.66
N THR A 41 -5.65 -4.77 4.82
CA THR A 41 -6.09 -4.56 3.43
C THR A 41 -6.05 -5.85 2.63
N TYR A 42 -4.97 -6.64 2.73
CA TYR A 42 -4.85 -7.88 1.98
C TYR A 42 -5.76 -8.99 2.51
N ASN A 43 -6.15 -8.94 3.78
CA ASN A 43 -7.14 -9.85 4.39
C ASN A 43 -8.59 -9.50 4.01
N THR A 44 -8.92 -8.20 3.95
CA THR A 44 -10.32 -7.75 3.78
C THR A 44 -10.70 -7.39 2.35
N THR A 45 -9.69 -7.15 1.50
CA THR A 45 -9.90 -6.70 0.12
C THR A 45 -9.43 -7.79 -0.84
N PRO A 46 -10.32 -8.48 -1.57
CA PRO A 46 -9.97 -9.55 -2.49
C PRO A 46 -9.18 -9.04 -3.71
N GLU A 47 -8.51 -9.95 -4.45
CA GLU A 47 -7.61 -9.59 -5.55
C GLU A 47 -8.26 -8.79 -6.69
N HIS A 48 -9.56 -8.97 -6.93
CA HIS A 48 -10.30 -8.21 -7.94
C HIS A 48 -10.58 -6.76 -7.48
N GLU A 49 -10.57 -6.48 -6.18
CA GLU A 49 -10.78 -5.16 -5.61
C GLU A 49 -9.44 -4.44 -5.38
N ARG A 50 -8.79 -4.03 -6.48
CA ARG A 50 -7.44 -3.47 -6.43
C ARG A 50 -7.31 -2.10 -5.74
N GLY A 51 -8.42 -1.42 -5.47
CA GLY A 51 -8.42 0.00 -5.09
C GLY A 51 -7.61 0.37 -3.84
N LEU A 52 -7.66 -0.42 -2.76
CA LEU A 52 -6.83 -0.20 -1.55
C LEU A 52 -5.45 -0.85 -1.68
N ARG A 53 -5.34 -2.00 -2.36
CA ARG A 53 -4.07 -2.69 -2.58
C ARG A 53 -3.11 -1.82 -3.38
N ASP A 54 -3.60 -1.24 -4.48
CA ASP A 54 -2.82 -0.34 -5.34
C ASP A 54 -2.44 0.95 -4.57
N LEU A 55 -3.36 1.50 -3.75
CA LEU A 55 -3.06 2.66 -2.91
C LEU A 55 -1.90 2.39 -1.94
N ILE A 56 -1.92 1.24 -1.26
CA ILE A 56 -0.85 0.85 -0.35
C ILE A 56 0.47 0.68 -1.09
N VAL A 57 0.45 0.00 -2.25
CA VAL A 57 1.66 -0.20 -3.05
C VAL A 57 2.23 1.12 -3.58
N GLU A 58 1.37 2.04 -4.03
CA GLU A 58 1.78 3.40 -4.43
C GLU A 58 2.44 4.13 -3.26
N MET A 59 1.79 4.16 -2.09
CA MET A 59 2.35 4.76 -0.87
C MET A 59 3.68 4.14 -0.48
N THR A 60 3.82 2.80 -0.56
CA THR A 60 5.09 2.12 -0.29
C THR A 60 6.19 2.61 -1.20
N ILE A 61 5.90 2.74 -2.51
CA ILE A 61 6.92 3.16 -3.48
C ILE A 61 7.29 4.63 -3.27
N ASP A 62 6.30 5.49 -3.01
CA ASP A 62 6.50 6.93 -2.87
C ASP A 62 7.26 7.29 -1.58
N HIS A 63 7.11 6.48 -0.52
CA HIS A 63 7.78 6.65 0.78
C HIS A 63 8.76 5.52 1.12
N LEU A 64 9.31 4.83 0.11
CA LEU A 64 10.10 3.61 0.31
C LEU A 64 11.30 3.84 1.24
N SER A 65 12.00 4.96 1.06
CA SER A 65 13.16 5.34 1.87
C SER A 65 12.77 5.53 3.33
N ASP A 66 11.68 6.27 3.60
CA ASP A 66 11.20 6.56 4.95
C ASP A 66 10.69 5.28 5.65
N LEU A 67 10.00 4.42 4.91
CA LEU A 67 9.46 3.17 5.41
C LEU A 67 10.55 2.12 5.70
N ARG A 68 11.66 2.17 4.97
CA ARG A 68 12.79 1.24 5.14
C ARG A 68 13.82 1.76 6.15
N GLN A 69 13.82 3.06 6.43
CA GLN A 69 14.73 3.64 7.40
C GLN A 69 14.32 3.23 8.82
N GLU A 70 15.27 2.68 9.57
CA GLU A 70 15.12 2.52 11.01
C GLU A 70 15.31 3.88 11.68
N ASN A 71 14.35 4.29 12.49
CA ASN A 71 14.49 5.46 13.34
C ASN A 71 14.87 5.01 14.75
N ASN A 72 15.60 5.85 15.48
CA ASN A 72 16.15 5.55 16.82
C ASN A 72 15.11 5.13 17.89
N SER A 73 13.80 5.21 17.60
CA SER A 73 12.71 4.88 18.52
C SER A 73 11.75 3.80 18.03
N ALA A 74 11.87 3.33 16.78
CA ALA A 74 11.00 2.28 16.25
C ALA A 74 11.66 1.51 15.10
N PRO A 75 11.42 0.19 14.99
CA PRO A 75 11.87 -0.56 13.82
C PRO A 75 11.21 -0.02 12.55
N ALA A 76 11.89 -0.19 11.42
CA ALA A 76 11.38 0.21 10.11
C ALA A 76 9.94 -0.30 9.90
N ALA A 77 9.14 0.47 9.18
CA ALA A 77 7.77 0.10 8.84
C ALA A 77 7.72 -1.05 7.83
N LEU A 78 8.68 -1.07 6.91
CA LEU A 78 8.81 -2.08 5.86
C LEU A 78 9.89 -3.11 6.24
N GLN A 79 9.51 -4.04 7.12
CA GLN A 79 10.37 -5.14 7.57
C GLN A 79 10.29 -6.34 6.61
N ASP A 80 11.34 -7.15 6.60
CA ASP A 80 11.40 -8.33 5.73
C ASP A 80 10.37 -9.42 6.12
N ASN A 81 9.94 -9.44 7.38
CA ASN A 81 8.90 -10.35 7.84
C ASN A 81 7.54 -10.08 7.16
N LEU A 82 7.24 -8.83 6.79
CA LEU A 82 5.98 -8.44 6.18
C LEU A 82 5.80 -9.10 4.81
N PHE A 83 6.89 -9.30 4.08
CA PHE A 83 6.86 -10.00 2.79
C PHE A 83 6.56 -11.49 2.94
N LYS A 84 6.94 -12.10 4.08
CA LYS A 84 6.60 -13.49 4.39
C LYS A 84 5.16 -13.63 4.87
N GLU A 85 4.67 -12.66 5.63
CA GLU A 85 3.31 -12.64 6.18
C GLU A 85 2.26 -12.36 5.11
N VAL A 86 2.57 -11.48 4.14
CA VAL A 86 1.64 -11.09 3.08
C VAL A 86 2.31 -11.27 1.70
N PRO A 87 2.40 -12.51 1.17
CA PRO A 87 3.04 -12.77 -0.13
C PRO A 87 2.38 -12.03 -1.29
N GLY A 88 1.05 -11.83 -1.24
CA GLY A 88 0.32 -11.07 -2.26
C GLY A 88 0.76 -9.61 -2.34
N TYR A 89 1.11 -9.01 -1.20
CA TYR A 89 1.65 -7.65 -1.14
C TYR A 89 3.04 -7.58 -1.76
N ALA A 90 3.91 -8.54 -1.45
CA ALA A 90 5.25 -8.61 -2.06
C ALA A 90 5.15 -8.74 -3.59
N TYR A 91 4.24 -9.58 -4.09
CA TYR A 91 3.98 -9.73 -5.52
C TYR A 91 3.52 -8.42 -6.17
N ASP A 92 2.51 -7.77 -5.60
CA ASP A 92 1.97 -6.52 -6.15
C ASP A 92 2.99 -5.37 -6.12
N LEU A 93 3.81 -5.29 -5.07
CA LEU A 93 4.90 -4.33 -4.95
C LEU A 93 5.97 -4.56 -6.02
N LEU A 94 6.46 -5.79 -6.16
CA LEU A 94 7.46 -6.15 -7.18
C LEU A 94 6.95 -5.89 -8.59
N LYS A 95 5.72 -6.33 -8.90
CA LYS A 95 5.08 -6.09 -10.19
C LYS A 95 5.01 -4.58 -10.51
N THR A 96 4.63 -3.77 -9.53
CA THR A 96 4.51 -2.32 -9.72
C THR A 96 5.87 -1.65 -9.87
N MET A 97 6.88 -2.07 -9.10
CA MET A 97 8.25 -1.59 -9.25
C MET A 97 8.83 -1.92 -10.62
N ILE A 98 8.66 -3.16 -11.10
CA ILE A 98 9.11 -3.57 -12.45
C ILE A 98 8.42 -2.70 -13.51
N ASN A 99 7.10 -2.55 -13.43
CA ASN A 99 6.33 -1.73 -14.38
C ASN A 99 6.75 -0.25 -14.37
N LYS A 100 7.00 0.33 -13.18
CA LYS A 100 7.50 1.72 -13.07
C LYS A 100 8.90 1.85 -13.70
N ASN A 101 9.79 0.88 -13.52
CA ASN A 101 11.13 0.88 -14.11
C ASN A 101 11.09 0.74 -15.64
N VAL A 102 10.27 -0.18 -16.17
CA VAL A 102 10.10 -0.36 -17.63
C VAL A 102 9.58 0.93 -18.26
N LYS A 103 8.57 1.58 -17.66
CA LYS A 103 8.06 2.87 -18.13
C LYS A 103 9.13 3.94 -18.11
N ARG A 104 9.90 4.07 -17.01
CA ARG A 104 10.97 5.06 -16.89
C ARG A 104 12.02 4.94 -18.00
N ASN A 105 12.35 3.72 -18.41
CA ASN A 105 13.31 3.45 -19.50
C ASN A 105 12.76 3.76 -20.90
N GLN A 106 11.44 3.88 -21.07
CA GLN A 106 10.82 4.25 -22.35
C GLN A 106 10.71 5.77 -22.56
N VAL A 107 10.75 6.58 -21.50
CA VAL A 107 10.65 8.06 -21.59
C VAL A 107 12.01 8.75 -21.75
N GLY A 108 13.11 7.99 -21.78
CA GLY A 108 14.49 8.53 -21.82
C GLY A 108 15.03 8.94 -23.19
N TRP A 109 14.19 9.04 -24.23
CA TRP A 109 14.60 9.40 -25.59
C TRP A 109 13.70 10.49 -26.18
N TYR A 110 13.83 11.73 -25.68
CA TYR A 110 13.48 12.97 -26.38
C TYR A 110 14.35 14.11 -25.87
#